data_AF-A0A1Y2I9X7-F1
#
_entry.id   AF-A0A1Y2I9X7-F1
#
_cell.length_a   1.000
_cell.length_b   1.000
_cell.length_c   1.000
_cell.angle_alpha   90.00
_cell.angle_beta   90.00
_cell.angle_gamma   90.00
#
_symmetry.space_group_name_H-M   'P 1'
#
loop_
_entity.id
_entity.type
_entity.pdbx_description
1 polymer ?
#
loop_
_entity_poly.entity_id
_entity_poly.type
_entity_poly.pdbx_seq_one_letter_code
_entity_poly.pdbx_strand_id
1 'polypeptide(L)'
;MAPHKRKLSVPYSDDDYRTTYAARSAASNVIPPYVPDPSEHISKHRRTASGSDFSTYDIRHALDMPPTADTVPTVPLPQPPPAATSQEHPQEEAVQTQDLAELLDFTQSSSISDISSRFEQLAIELLHNYDIEITRAGKTELLEILELECYLYKTGTHEDPFTHASAEQSQSGRWYFHRPPRRSNDPAIAAASPSGYRGGTRKGLDLTIGKPPPGRTSKFFPTAQGSASSGEAPGAAVLRGGILLRSIRRVSDSKVVSGPSLLVDEVLRVSGANEILELVAVNWDGDIAAFPPTSLAPASRLSTMWLRRRAAAHPDDSSQRASSEKPRIFRSPRIGLDISHPSVAPASAHTHPRVTFVALPYRFFVSPHLLTANGRGQTFLGVYDALLKAGYCESDEELVEELARLTGVKGPTAAKYLGALREGLEAGGGNEGLKEWIGPKGKTVLSSVTAWLKMMGTLRRLGIATIPG
;
A
#
# COMPACT_ATOMS: atom_id res chain seq x y z
N MET A 1 -19.33 4.72 -74.57
CA MET A 1 -18.16 5.57 -74.24
C MET A 1 -17.41 4.91 -73.09
N ALA A 2 -16.13 4.62 -73.30
CA ALA A 2 -15.16 4.02 -72.38
C ALA A 2 -14.67 5.05 -71.31
N PRO A 3 -13.73 4.73 -70.39
CA PRO A 3 -13.09 3.44 -70.03
C PRO A 3 -13.14 3.13 -68.50
N HIS A 4 -13.06 1.90 -67.99
CA HIS A 4 -12.00 0.86 -68.00
C HIS A 4 -10.73 1.18 -67.17
N LYS A 5 -10.47 0.38 -66.11
CA LYS A 5 -9.19 -0.26 -65.69
C LYS A 5 -9.45 -0.97 -64.34
N ARG A 6 -9.52 -2.30 -64.23
CA ARG A 6 -8.56 -3.43 -64.36
C ARG A 6 -7.97 -3.89 -63.01
N LYS A 7 -8.08 -5.22 -62.83
CA LYS A 7 -7.65 -6.11 -61.74
C LYS A 7 -6.13 -6.31 -61.65
N LEU A 8 -5.70 -6.94 -60.54
CA LEU A 8 -4.72 -8.06 -60.37
C LEU A 8 -4.01 -7.84 -59.00
N SER A 9 -4.09 -8.67 -57.94
CA SER A 9 -3.96 -10.12 -57.69
C SER A 9 -2.51 -10.61 -57.45
N VAL A 10 -2.29 -11.02 -56.19
CA VAL A 10 -1.41 -12.10 -55.64
C VAL A 10 0.13 -11.90 -55.60
N PRO A 11 0.92 -12.74 -54.88
CA PRO A 11 1.59 -12.42 -53.61
C PRO A 11 3.14 -12.57 -53.68
N TYR A 12 3.87 -12.35 -52.58
CA TYR A 12 5.31 -12.66 -52.46
C TYR A 12 5.63 -13.05 -51.00
N SER A 13 5.58 -14.34 -50.65
CA SER A 13 6.67 -15.30 -50.38
C SER A 13 7.79 -14.84 -49.43
N ASP A 14 7.82 -15.47 -48.26
CA ASP A 14 8.99 -15.75 -47.43
C ASP A 14 9.97 -16.65 -48.19
N ASP A 15 11.25 -16.28 -48.24
CA ASP A 15 12.39 -17.09 -47.80
C ASP A 15 13.72 -16.44 -48.24
N ASP A 16 14.79 -16.80 -47.53
CA ASP A 16 16.21 -16.50 -47.75
C ASP A 16 16.73 -15.11 -47.31
N TYR A 17 17.50 -15.09 -46.21
CA TYR A 17 18.95 -15.25 -46.33
C TYR A 17 19.61 -15.45 -44.96
N ARG A 18 20.32 -16.58 -44.84
CA ARG A 18 21.18 -16.93 -43.72
C ARG A 18 22.63 -16.68 -44.15
N THR A 19 23.42 -16.12 -43.23
CA THR A 19 24.90 -16.24 -43.12
C THR A 19 25.74 -15.45 -44.14
N THR A 20 26.63 -14.57 -43.66
CA THR A 20 28.10 -14.76 -43.78
C THR A 20 28.93 -13.66 -43.08
N TYR A 21 29.97 -14.16 -42.41
CA TYR A 21 31.33 -13.63 -42.18
C TYR A 21 31.66 -12.48 -41.21
N ALA A 22 32.55 -12.89 -40.30
CA ALA A 22 33.34 -12.17 -39.32
C ALA A 22 34.47 -11.29 -39.91
N ALA A 23 34.96 -10.41 -39.03
CA ALA A 23 36.34 -9.99 -38.81
C ALA A 23 37.01 -8.94 -39.74
N ARG A 24 37.37 -7.82 -39.11
CA ARG A 24 38.60 -6.98 -39.31
C ARG A 24 38.61 -5.94 -38.17
N SER A 25 39.37 -6.15 -37.08
CA SER A 25 40.79 -5.83 -36.86
C SER A 25 41.20 -4.36 -37.08
N ALA A 26 41.47 -3.71 -35.95
CA ALA A 26 42.54 -2.76 -35.64
C ALA A 26 42.83 -1.57 -36.59
N ALA A 27 42.59 -0.36 -36.09
CA ALA A 27 43.50 0.76 -36.27
C ALA A 27 43.35 1.76 -35.11
N SER A 28 44.47 1.99 -34.44
CA SER A 28 44.71 3.03 -33.43
C SER A 28 44.58 4.42 -34.06
N ASN A 29 43.88 5.34 -33.40
CA ASN A 29 44.12 6.77 -33.57
C ASN A 29 43.81 7.51 -32.27
N VAL A 30 44.88 8.07 -31.71
CA VAL A 30 44.92 8.97 -30.57
C VAL A 30 44.37 10.33 -30.99
N ILE A 31 43.35 10.83 -30.29
CA ILE A 31 42.83 12.20 -30.42
C ILE A 31 42.80 12.81 -28.99
N PRO A 32 43.30 14.05 -28.79
CA PRO A 32 43.45 14.67 -27.47
C PRO A 32 42.10 15.10 -26.84
N PRO A 33 42.06 15.35 -25.51
CA PRO A 33 40.80 15.56 -24.80
C PRO A 33 40.22 16.94 -25.09
N TYR A 34 38.97 16.94 -25.57
CA TYR A 34 38.11 18.12 -25.65
C TYR A 34 37.38 18.29 -24.31
N VAL A 35 37.57 19.45 -23.67
CA VAL A 35 36.88 19.87 -22.46
C VAL A 35 35.72 20.78 -22.89
N PRO A 36 34.45 20.45 -22.62
CA PRO A 36 33.34 21.38 -22.81
C PRO A 36 33.05 22.16 -21.52
N ASP A 37 33.00 23.48 -21.67
CA ASP A 37 32.51 24.49 -20.73
C ASP A 37 30.99 24.32 -20.48
N PRO A 38 30.51 24.35 -19.23
CA PRO A 38 29.09 24.21 -18.90
C PRO A 38 28.40 25.59 -18.88
N SER A 39 27.97 26.09 -20.03
CA SER A 39 26.94 27.14 -20.07
C SER A 39 26.10 27.10 -21.36
N GLU A 40 24.78 27.10 -21.15
CA GLU A 40 23.72 27.45 -22.10
C GLU A 40 23.48 26.58 -23.35
N HIS A 41 22.43 25.74 -23.30
CA HIS A 41 21.19 26.06 -24.02
C HIS A 41 20.01 25.13 -23.67
N ILE A 42 18.91 25.79 -23.34
CA ILE A 42 17.53 25.31 -23.25
C ILE A 42 17.09 24.73 -24.60
N SER A 43 16.46 23.54 -24.63
CA SER A 43 15.25 23.25 -25.44
C SER A 43 14.75 21.79 -25.34
N LYS A 44 13.57 21.64 -24.74
CA LYS A 44 12.40 20.87 -25.21
C LYS A 44 12.67 19.56 -26.01
N HIS A 45 12.54 18.42 -25.32
CA HIS A 45 11.98 17.22 -25.95
C HIS A 45 10.90 16.56 -25.08
N ARG A 46 9.66 16.98 -25.39
CA ARG A 46 8.41 16.29 -25.05
C ARG A 46 8.33 15.05 -25.95
N ARG A 47 8.47 13.85 -25.38
CA ARG A 47 8.01 12.61 -26.03
C ARG A 47 6.77 12.12 -25.31
N THR A 48 5.64 12.26 -25.98
CA THR A 48 4.38 11.59 -25.67
C THR A 48 4.50 10.12 -26.07
N ALA A 49 4.43 9.21 -25.10
CA ALA A 49 4.15 7.80 -25.36
C ALA A 49 2.73 7.49 -24.90
N SER A 50 1.93 7.11 -25.89
CA SER A 50 0.53 6.74 -25.85
C SER A 50 0.32 5.36 -25.22
N GLY A 51 -0.79 5.21 -24.47
CA GLY A 51 -1.54 3.97 -24.33
C GLY A 51 -0.93 2.84 -23.48
N SER A 52 -1.37 2.71 -22.22
CA SER A 52 -1.84 1.42 -21.69
C SER A 52 -2.40 1.59 -20.27
N ASP A 53 -3.57 0.99 -20.07
CA ASP A 53 -4.40 1.00 -18.87
C ASP A 53 -3.68 0.48 -17.61
N PHE A 54 -3.61 1.31 -16.57
CA PHE A 54 -4.12 1.03 -15.22
C PHE A 54 -3.88 2.26 -14.33
N SER A 55 -4.94 2.68 -13.64
CA SER A 55 -5.14 3.91 -12.86
C SER A 55 -4.07 4.18 -11.79
N THR A 56 -3.41 5.34 -11.88
CA THR A 56 -2.87 6.14 -10.75
C THR A 56 -2.45 7.50 -11.31
N TYR A 57 -3.28 8.52 -11.12
CA TYR A 57 -3.00 9.88 -11.60
C TYR A 57 -2.21 10.70 -10.58
N ASP A 58 -1.21 11.40 -11.10
CA ASP A 58 -0.39 12.45 -10.49
C ASP A 58 -1.22 13.52 -9.77
N ILE A 59 -0.84 13.82 -8.53
CA ILE A 59 -1.23 15.06 -7.84
C ILE A 59 -0.04 16.01 -7.92
N ARG A 60 -0.11 17.00 -8.82
CA ARG A 60 0.72 18.20 -8.79
C ARG A 60 -0.18 19.44 -8.83
N HIS A 61 0.21 20.42 -8.02
CA HIS A 61 -0.31 21.78 -7.84
C HIS A 61 -1.41 21.97 -6.77
N ALA A 62 -0.95 22.33 -5.56
CA ALA A 62 -1.68 23.20 -4.64
C ALA A 62 -0.69 23.90 -3.67
N LEU A 63 0.18 24.75 -4.21
CA LEU A 63 0.92 25.77 -3.45
C LEU A 63 1.01 27.00 -4.34
N ASP A 64 0.19 28.01 -4.02
CA ASP A 64 0.44 29.45 -4.23
C ASP A 64 -0.84 30.23 -3.96
N MET A 65 -0.98 30.79 -2.75
CA MET A 65 -1.81 31.97 -2.47
C MET A 65 -1.17 32.77 -1.30
N PRO A 66 -1.14 34.11 -1.37
CA PRO A 66 -0.34 34.99 -0.50
C PRO A 66 -0.95 35.25 0.89
N PRO A 67 -0.19 35.81 1.85
CA PRO A 67 -0.66 36.06 3.21
C PRO A 67 -1.54 37.31 3.27
N THR A 68 -2.74 37.18 3.83
CA THR A 68 -3.54 38.32 4.30
C THR A 68 -3.38 38.45 5.80
N ALA A 69 -2.81 39.57 6.23
CA ALA A 69 -2.85 40.05 7.60
C ALA A 69 -4.30 40.35 7.98
N ASP A 70 -4.73 39.95 9.18
CA ASP A 70 -5.58 40.80 10.02
C ASP A 70 -5.70 40.30 11.47
N THR A 71 -5.36 41.23 12.36
CA THR A 71 -5.90 41.57 13.69
C THR A 71 -6.64 40.53 14.53
N VAL A 72 -6.07 40.25 15.71
CA VAL A 72 -6.66 39.46 16.81
C VAL A 72 -7.29 40.41 17.84
N PRO A 73 -8.56 40.23 18.25
CA PRO A 73 -9.06 40.74 19.52
C PRO A 73 -8.99 39.65 20.60
N THR A 74 -8.29 39.97 21.69
CA THR A 74 -8.13 39.15 22.89
C THR A 74 -9.41 39.19 23.74
N VAL A 75 -10.00 38.03 24.04
CA VAL A 75 -11.10 37.88 25.03
C VAL A 75 -10.69 36.82 26.07
N PRO A 76 -10.99 36.99 27.38
CA PRO A 76 -10.40 36.19 28.45
C PRO A 76 -11.04 34.78 28.59
N LEU A 77 -10.21 33.80 28.99
CA LEU A 77 -10.63 32.43 29.29
C LEU A 77 -11.58 32.35 30.51
N PRO A 78 -12.66 31.54 30.45
CA PRO A 78 -13.39 31.11 31.65
C PRO A 78 -12.69 29.93 32.34
N GLN A 79 -12.77 29.91 33.68
CA GLN A 79 -12.24 28.86 34.56
C GLN A 79 -13.05 27.56 34.50
N PRO A 80 -12.45 26.39 34.78
CA PRO A 80 -13.12 25.09 34.71
C PRO A 80 -14.04 24.83 35.92
N PRO A 81 -15.20 24.17 35.73
CA PRO A 81 -16.07 23.72 36.82
C PRO A 81 -15.52 22.45 37.51
N PRO A 82 -15.97 22.15 38.75
CA PRO A 82 -15.40 21.12 39.60
C PRO A 82 -15.82 19.69 39.23
N ALA A 83 -14.95 18.76 39.62
CA ALA A 83 -14.98 17.33 39.34
C ALA A 83 -16.30 16.62 39.70
N ALA A 84 -16.79 15.80 38.76
CA ALA A 84 -17.85 14.83 38.99
C ALA A 84 -17.32 13.39 38.75
N THR A 85 -17.30 12.66 39.86
CA THR A 85 -17.62 11.23 40.06
C THR A 85 -17.22 10.21 39.00
N SER A 86 -16.28 9.35 39.41
CA SER A 86 -15.84 8.11 38.77
C SER A 86 -16.99 7.22 38.29
N GLN A 87 -16.97 6.84 37.01
CA GLN A 87 -17.69 5.68 36.49
C GLN A 87 -16.69 4.64 35.98
N GLU A 88 -17.01 3.39 36.28
CA GLU A 88 -16.21 2.19 36.12
C GLU A 88 -15.89 1.90 34.65
N HIS A 89 -14.59 1.77 34.34
CA HIS A 89 -14.10 1.30 33.05
C HIS A 89 -14.36 -0.21 32.89
N PRO A 90 -14.79 -0.69 31.70
CA PRO A 90 -14.79 -2.10 31.37
C PRO A 90 -13.35 -2.64 31.37
N GLN A 91 -13.15 -3.80 32.00
CA GLN A 91 -11.86 -4.49 32.09
C GLN A 91 -11.26 -4.73 30.70
N GLU A 92 -10.07 -4.18 30.47
CA GLU A 92 -9.22 -4.54 29.33
C GLU A 92 -8.84 -6.03 29.45
N GLU A 93 -9.34 -6.85 28.53
CA GLU A 93 -8.83 -8.20 28.32
C GLU A 93 -7.35 -8.12 27.90
N ALA A 94 -6.47 -8.71 28.71
CA ALA A 94 -5.04 -8.77 28.44
C ALA A 94 -4.78 -9.54 27.13
N VAL A 95 -4.46 -8.81 26.06
CA VAL A 95 -4.08 -9.39 24.77
C VAL A 95 -2.78 -10.17 24.93
N GLN A 96 -2.86 -11.51 24.88
CA GLN A 96 -1.70 -12.38 24.74
C GLN A 96 -0.97 -12.00 23.45
N THR A 97 0.28 -11.57 23.58
CA THR A 97 1.11 -11.19 22.44
C THR A 97 1.52 -12.45 21.68
N GLN A 98 0.94 -12.67 20.51
CA GLN A 98 1.30 -13.78 19.62
C GLN A 98 2.61 -13.47 18.88
N ASP A 99 3.37 -14.50 18.50
CA ASP A 99 4.55 -14.31 17.65
C ASP A 99 4.11 -13.81 16.27
N LEU A 100 4.67 -12.68 15.83
CA LEU A 100 4.35 -12.08 14.53
C LEU A 100 4.64 -13.04 13.37
N ALA A 101 5.64 -13.91 13.49
CA ALA A 101 5.94 -14.91 12.46
C ALA A 101 4.78 -15.91 12.28
N GLU A 102 4.13 -16.32 13.37
CA GLU A 102 2.96 -17.19 13.36
C GLU A 102 1.72 -16.48 12.80
N LEU A 103 1.54 -15.20 13.12
CA LEU A 103 0.45 -14.38 12.59
C LEU A 103 0.48 -14.23 11.06
N LEU A 104 1.65 -14.33 10.44
CA LEU A 104 1.81 -14.25 8.98
C LEU A 104 1.49 -15.57 8.27
N ASP A 105 1.25 -16.67 9.00
CA ASP A 105 0.84 -17.96 8.44
C ASP A 105 -0.69 -18.06 8.34
N PHE A 106 -1.19 -18.06 7.10
CA PHE A 106 -2.62 -18.17 6.78
C PHE A 106 -3.03 -19.56 6.28
N THR A 107 -2.16 -20.57 6.44
CA THR A 107 -2.45 -21.94 5.99
C THR A 107 -3.70 -22.51 6.64
N GLN A 108 -3.91 -22.23 7.93
CA GLN A 108 -5.04 -22.74 8.71
C GLN A 108 -6.30 -21.85 8.66
N SER A 109 -6.21 -20.63 8.09
CA SER A 109 -7.35 -19.72 8.05
C SER A 109 -8.41 -20.22 7.05
N SER A 110 -9.58 -20.63 7.51
CA SER A 110 -10.55 -21.37 6.70
C SER A 110 -11.73 -20.54 6.21
N SER A 111 -11.98 -19.38 6.84
CA SER A 111 -13.08 -18.48 6.54
C SER A 111 -12.62 -17.05 6.28
N ILE A 112 -13.48 -16.24 5.66
CA ILE A 112 -13.25 -14.80 5.48
C ILE A 112 -13.22 -14.07 6.84
N SER A 113 -14.01 -14.53 7.82
CA SER A 113 -14.00 -13.96 9.18
C SER A 113 -12.67 -14.23 9.88
N ASP A 114 -12.13 -15.44 9.79
CA ASP A 114 -10.81 -15.81 10.35
C ASP A 114 -9.72 -14.91 9.75
N ILE A 115 -9.76 -14.72 8.43
CA ILE A 115 -8.80 -13.88 7.70
C ILE A 115 -8.91 -12.41 8.14
N SER A 116 -10.12 -11.90 8.30
CA SER A 116 -10.36 -10.51 8.74
C SER A 116 -9.85 -10.30 10.17
N SER A 117 -10.15 -11.22 11.09
CA SER A 117 -9.64 -11.18 12.46
C SER A 117 -8.10 -11.27 12.50
N ARG A 118 -7.51 -12.10 11.65
CA ARG A 118 -6.04 -12.20 11.55
C ARG A 118 -5.42 -10.91 11.01
N PHE A 119 -6.04 -10.23 10.05
CA PHE A 119 -5.59 -8.90 9.62
C PHE A 119 -5.62 -7.88 10.75
N GLU A 120 -6.64 -7.92 11.62
CA GLU A 120 -6.73 -7.04 12.79
C GLU A 120 -5.60 -7.33 13.80
N GLN A 121 -5.34 -8.61 14.09
CA GLN A 121 -4.24 -9.02 14.97
C GLN A 121 -2.88 -8.59 14.42
N LEU A 122 -2.65 -8.77 13.12
CA LEU A 122 -1.45 -8.30 12.43
C LEU A 122 -1.30 -6.78 12.53
N ALA A 123 -2.39 -6.03 12.34
CA ALA A 123 -2.37 -4.58 12.44
C ALA A 123 -2.04 -4.12 13.86
N ILE A 124 -2.62 -4.76 14.88
CA ILE A 124 -2.32 -4.49 16.30
C ILE A 124 -0.84 -4.72 16.58
N GLU A 125 -0.31 -5.91 16.23
CA GLU A 125 1.09 -6.21 16.48
C GLU A 125 2.02 -5.24 15.74
N LEU A 126 1.82 -5.04 14.44
CA LEU A 126 2.72 -4.19 13.63
C LEU A 126 2.66 -2.71 14.01
N LEU A 127 1.48 -2.14 14.26
CA LEU A 127 1.32 -0.71 14.54
C LEU A 127 1.68 -0.35 15.99
N HIS A 128 1.52 -1.27 16.94
CA HIS A 128 1.80 -0.98 18.36
C HIS A 128 3.16 -1.45 18.82
N ASN A 129 3.57 -2.64 18.38
CA ASN A 129 4.64 -3.39 19.03
C ASN A 129 5.90 -3.52 18.17
N TYR A 130 5.91 -3.09 16.91
CA TYR A 130 7.07 -3.20 16.03
C TYR A 130 7.50 -1.86 15.42
N ASP A 131 8.81 -1.71 15.26
CA ASP A 131 9.45 -0.73 14.38
C ASP A 131 10.22 -1.45 13.28
N ILE A 132 10.48 -0.76 12.18
CA ILE A 132 11.47 -1.19 11.18
C ILE A 132 12.81 -0.62 11.60
N GLU A 133 13.77 -1.50 11.86
CA GLU A 133 15.15 -1.16 12.18
C GLU A 133 16.01 -1.27 10.93
N ILE A 134 16.69 -0.19 10.55
CA ILE A 134 17.68 -0.20 9.48
C ILE A 134 19.04 0.15 10.07
N THR A 135 20.01 -0.74 9.89
CA THR A 135 21.39 -0.53 10.36
C THR A 135 22.34 -0.40 9.17
N ARG A 136 23.20 0.62 9.19
CA ARG A 136 24.25 0.85 8.19
C ARG A 136 25.50 1.38 8.87
N ALA A 137 26.64 0.74 8.65
CA ALA A 137 27.94 1.16 9.20
C ALA A 137 27.89 1.47 10.72
N GLY A 138 27.20 0.62 11.49
CA GLY A 138 27.02 0.76 12.94
C GLY A 138 26.02 1.83 13.39
N LYS A 139 25.42 2.59 12.47
CA LYS A 139 24.33 3.53 12.77
C LYS A 139 22.98 2.85 12.55
N THR A 140 22.06 3.03 13.50
CA THR A 140 20.71 2.47 13.44
C THR A 140 19.68 3.58 13.34
N GLU A 141 18.77 3.45 12.39
CA GLU A 141 17.58 4.28 12.25
C GLU A 141 16.34 3.42 12.54
N LEU A 142 15.38 3.97 13.28
CA LEU A 142 14.12 3.32 13.59
C LEU A 142 12.97 4.04 12.87
N LEU A 143 12.13 3.26 12.20
CA LEU A 143 10.96 3.74 11.48
C LEU A 143 9.72 3.11 12.10
N GLU A 144 8.89 3.92 12.73
CA GLU A 144 7.58 3.52 13.24
C GLU A 144 6.58 3.37 12.09
N ILE A 145 5.77 2.32 12.13
CA ILE A 145 4.70 2.08 11.15
C ILE A 145 3.46 2.85 11.58
N LEU A 146 2.92 3.69 10.69
CA LEU A 146 1.69 4.47 10.95
C LEU A 146 0.49 3.96 10.16
N GLU A 147 0.72 3.34 9.02
CA GLU A 147 -0.34 2.95 8.09
C GLU A 147 0.10 1.73 7.27
N LEU A 148 -0.76 0.71 7.22
CA LEU A 148 -0.57 -0.50 6.44
C LEU A 148 -1.87 -0.94 5.73
N GLU A 149 -1.73 -1.78 4.71
CA GLU A 149 -2.85 -2.32 3.94
C GLU A 149 -2.64 -3.81 3.65
N CYS A 150 -3.55 -4.65 4.12
CA CYS A 150 -3.49 -6.10 3.97
C CYS A 150 -4.21 -6.56 2.70
N TYR A 151 -3.67 -7.55 2.01
CA TYR A 151 -4.37 -8.25 0.93
C TYR A 151 -3.90 -9.69 0.83
N LEU A 152 -4.81 -10.57 0.43
CA LEU A 152 -4.56 -12.01 0.37
C LEU A 152 -5.30 -12.66 -0.79
N TYR A 153 -4.62 -13.52 -1.52
CA TYR A 153 -5.22 -14.47 -2.43
C TYR A 153 -5.05 -15.87 -1.84
N LYS A 154 -6.16 -16.49 -1.45
CA LYS A 154 -6.27 -17.85 -0.92
C LYS A 154 -7.38 -18.60 -1.67
N THR A 155 -6.99 -19.58 -2.48
CA THR A 155 -7.92 -20.38 -3.30
C THR A 155 -9.04 -20.97 -2.44
N GLY A 156 -10.28 -20.81 -2.90
CA GLY A 156 -11.47 -21.37 -2.25
C GLY A 156 -11.87 -20.72 -0.93
N THR A 157 -11.20 -19.65 -0.50
CA THR A 157 -11.53 -18.95 0.76
C THR A 157 -11.61 -17.44 0.57
N HIS A 158 -10.57 -16.82 0.02
CA HIS A 158 -10.45 -15.37 -0.07
C HIS A 158 -9.63 -15.01 -1.31
N GLU A 159 -10.32 -14.86 -2.43
CA GLU A 159 -9.70 -14.68 -3.75
C GLU A 159 -9.72 -13.20 -4.16
N ASP A 160 -8.97 -12.35 -3.45
CA ASP A 160 -8.86 -10.93 -3.80
C ASP A 160 -8.06 -10.75 -5.10
N PRO A 161 -8.72 -10.35 -6.22
CA PRO A 161 -8.05 -10.24 -7.51
C PRO A 161 -7.19 -8.98 -7.64
N PHE A 162 -7.21 -8.10 -6.63
CA PHE A 162 -6.43 -6.86 -6.60
C PHE A 162 -5.10 -7.02 -5.85
N THR A 163 -4.79 -8.24 -5.41
CA THR A 163 -3.49 -8.60 -4.85
C THR A 163 -2.43 -8.65 -5.94
N HIS A 164 -1.15 -8.51 -5.57
CA HIS A 164 -0.06 -8.82 -6.50
C HIS A 164 0.06 -10.33 -6.78
N ALA A 165 -0.25 -11.16 -5.79
CA ALA A 165 -0.21 -12.63 -5.84
C ALA A 165 1.04 -13.20 -6.53
N SER A 166 2.18 -12.51 -6.38
CA SER A 166 3.43 -12.95 -7.01
C SER A 166 3.96 -14.20 -6.32
N ALA A 167 4.68 -15.06 -7.05
CA ALA A 167 5.23 -16.29 -6.47
C ALA A 167 6.16 -16.02 -5.27
N GLU A 168 6.83 -14.87 -5.24
CA GLU A 168 7.68 -14.42 -4.12
C GLU A 168 6.87 -14.17 -2.82
N GLN A 169 5.59 -13.86 -2.94
CA GLN A 169 4.66 -13.69 -1.82
C GLN A 169 4.06 -15.02 -1.33
N SER A 170 4.49 -16.18 -1.85
CA SER A 170 4.03 -17.49 -1.36
C SER A 170 4.64 -17.91 -0.03
N GLN A 171 5.71 -17.23 0.40
CA GLN A 171 6.40 -17.48 1.66
C GLN A 171 6.23 -16.29 2.60
N SER A 172 5.83 -16.53 3.85
CA SER A 172 5.66 -15.49 4.86
C SER A 172 6.99 -14.94 5.40
N GLY A 173 6.94 -13.73 5.96
CA GLY A 173 8.05 -13.17 6.74
C GLY A 173 9.22 -12.64 5.91
N ARG A 174 8.97 -12.18 4.69
CA ARG A 174 9.95 -11.56 3.80
C ARG A 174 9.53 -10.15 3.39
N TRP A 175 10.51 -9.34 3.02
CA TRP A 175 10.31 -8.09 2.31
C TRP A 175 10.08 -8.37 0.83
N TYR A 176 9.00 -7.82 0.28
CA TYR A 176 8.69 -7.87 -1.14
C TYR A 176 8.57 -6.46 -1.71
N PHE A 177 9.40 -6.15 -2.71
CA PHE A 177 9.29 -4.91 -3.46
C PHE A 177 8.43 -5.12 -4.70
N HIS A 178 7.51 -4.19 -4.96
CA HIS A 178 6.58 -4.31 -6.09
C HIS A 178 7.31 -4.46 -7.42
N ARG A 179 6.84 -5.41 -8.24
CA ARG A 179 7.36 -5.68 -9.59
C ARG A 179 6.39 -5.22 -10.69
N PRO A 180 6.88 -4.85 -11.88
CA PRO A 180 6.06 -4.62 -13.05
C PRO A 180 5.20 -5.85 -13.36
N PRO A 181 4.00 -5.69 -13.93
CA PRO A 181 3.17 -6.82 -14.30
C PRO A 181 3.90 -7.60 -15.39
N ARG A 182 3.97 -8.93 -15.25
CA ARG A 182 4.55 -9.77 -16.30
C ARG A 182 3.54 -9.87 -17.43
N ARG A 183 3.96 -9.59 -18.67
CA ARG A 183 3.11 -9.66 -19.87
C ARG A 183 2.83 -11.10 -20.34
N SER A 184 3.34 -12.11 -19.63
CA SER A 184 3.31 -13.51 -20.01
C SER A 184 2.74 -14.35 -18.86
N ASN A 185 1.67 -15.09 -19.14
CA ASN A 185 1.14 -16.15 -18.28
C ASN A 185 1.88 -17.49 -18.45
N ASP A 186 2.89 -17.55 -19.33
CA ASP A 186 3.70 -18.75 -19.52
C ASP A 186 4.72 -18.90 -18.36
N PRO A 187 4.56 -19.92 -17.49
CA PRO A 187 5.46 -20.14 -16.36
C PRO A 187 6.91 -20.44 -16.78
N ALA A 188 7.14 -20.98 -17.99
CA ALA A 188 8.49 -21.28 -18.48
C ALA A 188 9.25 -20.00 -18.88
N ILE A 189 8.55 -19.03 -19.47
CA ILE A 189 9.12 -17.71 -19.82
C ILE A 189 9.23 -16.83 -18.57
N ALA A 190 8.30 -16.98 -17.62
CA ALA A 190 8.33 -16.28 -16.33
C ALA A 190 9.56 -16.64 -15.47
N ALA A 191 10.07 -17.87 -15.55
CA ALA A 191 11.28 -18.26 -14.82
C ALA A 191 12.57 -17.69 -15.44
N ALA A 192 12.58 -17.36 -16.73
CA ALA A 192 13.80 -17.05 -17.50
C ALA A 192 14.19 -15.56 -17.54
N SER A 193 13.39 -14.65 -16.95
CA SER A 193 13.75 -13.23 -16.87
C SER A 193 13.26 -12.62 -15.56
N PRO A 194 14.15 -12.23 -14.64
CA PRO A 194 13.75 -11.45 -13.48
C PRO A 194 13.22 -10.10 -13.99
N SER A 195 11.89 -9.94 -14.03
CA SER A 195 11.30 -8.63 -14.19
C SER A 195 11.89 -7.73 -13.11
N GLY A 196 12.63 -6.70 -13.51
CA GLY A 196 13.28 -5.76 -12.58
C GLY A 196 12.29 -5.12 -11.61
N TYR A 197 12.79 -4.49 -10.56
CA TYR A 197 11.93 -3.80 -9.59
C TYR A 197 11.24 -2.59 -10.24
N ARG A 198 10.06 -2.20 -9.73
CA ARG A 198 9.44 -0.94 -10.17
C ARG A 198 10.32 0.23 -9.74
N GLY A 199 10.52 1.19 -10.64
CA GLY A 199 11.13 2.49 -10.33
C GLY A 199 10.08 3.61 -10.22
N GLY A 200 10.54 4.83 -9.93
CA GLY A 200 9.70 6.04 -9.94
C GLY A 200 8.60 6.04 -8.87
N THR A 201 7.40 6.51 -9.24
CA THR A 201 6.22 6.67 -8.35
C THR A 201 5.42 5.38 -8.14
N ARG A 202 5.89 4.24 -8.67
CA ARG A 202 5.18 2.95 -8.64
C ARG A 202 5.89 1.92 -7.74
N LYS A 203 6.78 2.36 -6.86
CA LYS A 203 7.44 1.51 -5.85
C LYS A 203 6.46 1.24 -4.70
N GLY A 204 6.61 0.07 -4.09
CA GLY A 204 5.92 -0.33 -2.88
C GLY A 204 6.71 -1.41 -2.17
N LEU A 205 6.51 -1.52 -0.86
CA LEU A 205 7.17 -2.48 0.01
C LEU A 205 6.09 -3.20 0.83
N ASP A 206 6.08 -4.52 0.71
CA ASP A 206 5.18 -5.38 1.45
C ASP A 206 5.95 -6.29 2.41
N LEU A 207 5.33 -6.60 3.55
CA LEU A 207 5.66 -7.78 4.34
C LEU A 207 4.83 -8.95 3.81
N THR A 208 5.47 -10.06 3.43
CA THR A 208 4.77 -11.17 2.76
C THR A 208 3.92 -12.00 3.72
N ILE A 209 2.73 -12.37 3.25
CA ILE A 209 1.83 -13.36 3.86
C ILE A 209 1.84 -14.62 2.99
N GLY A 210 2.13 -15.77 3.57
CA GLY A 210 2.29 -17.01 2.82
C GLY A 210 2.52 -18.21 3.74
N LYS A 211 3.06 -19.29 3.18
CA LYS A 211 3.48 -20.45 3.97
C LYS A 211 4.75 -20.10 4.76
N PRO A 212 4.93 -20.66 5.97
CA PRO A 212 6.18 -20.53 6.70
C PRO A 212 7.37 -20.94 5.82
N PRO A 213 8.57 -20.37 6.07
CA PRO A 213 9.78 -20.85 5.44
C PRO A 213 9.90 -22.37 5.62
N PRO A 214 10.32 -23.13 4.60
CA PRO A 214 10.65 -24.53 4.82
C PRO A 214 11.72 -24.60 5.92
N GLY A 215 11.45 -25.38 6.97
CA GLY A 215 12.39 -25.55 8.07
C GLY A 215 13.78 -25.89 7.51
N ARG A 216 14.82 -25.15 7.90
CA ARG A 216 16.19 -25.40 7.42
C ARG A 216 16.61 -26.79 7.89
N THR A 217 16.43 -27.81 7.07
CA THR A 217 17.20 -29.04 7.23
C THR A 217 18.64 -28.69 6.89
N SER A 218 19.59 -29.27 7.63
CA SER A 218 20.99 -28.91 7.48
C SER A 218 21.45 -29.12 6.02
N LYS A 219 22.45 -28.35 5.58
CA LYS A 219 23.11 -28.56 4.27
C LYS A 219 23.66 -29.98 4.06
N PHE A 220 23.73 -30.78 5.12
CA PHE A 220 24.24 -32.15 5.14
C PHE A 220 23.14 -33.22 5.11
N PHE A 221 21.89 -32.84 5.36
CA PHE A 221 20.72 -33.72 5.21
C PHE A 221 19.76 -33.05 4.24
N PRO A 222 20.00 -33.17 2.92
CA PRO A 222 18.99 -32.80 1.94
C PRO A 222 17.77 -33.69 2.19
N THR A 223 16.68 -33.09 2.69
CA THR A 223 15.37 -33.72 2.62
C THR A 223 15.10 -34.05 1.16
N ALA A 224 14.63 -35.27 0.90
CA ALA A 224 14.22 -35.70 -0.42
C ALA A 224 13.28 -34.65 -1.03
N GLN A 225 13.78 -33.96 -2.06
CA GLN A 225 13.06 -33.11 -3.02
C GLN A 225 11.72 -32.51 -2.53
N GLY A 226 11.81 -31.52 -1.64
CA GLY A 226 10.91 -30.36 -1.72
C GLY A 226 11.49 -29.42 -2.75
N SER A 227 11.33 -29.77 -4.03
CA SER A 227 11.81 -28.96 -5.15
C SER A 227 11.42 -27.51 -4.92
N ALA A 228 12.37 -26.59 -5.11
CA ALA A 228 12.04 -25.24 -5.55
C ALA A 228 11.39 -25.37 -6.95
N SER A 229 10.20 -25.96 -7.00
CA SER A 229 9.43 -26.15 -8.22
C SER A 229 8.81 -24.81 -8.53
N SER A 230 9.46 -24.09 -9.44
CA SER A 230 8.91 -23.04 -10.29
C SER A 230 7.78 -23.52 -11.21
N GLY A 231 6.96 -24.45 -10.72
CA GLY A 231 5.79 -25.00 -11.39
C GLY A 231 4.88 -25.57 -10.32
N GLU A 232 3.92 -24.76 -9.85
CA GLU A 232 2.78 -25.29 -9.11
C GLU A 232 2.09 -26.33 -10.00
N ALA A 233 1.89 -27.54 -9.48
CA ALA A 233 1.07 -28.53 -10.17
C ALA A 233 -0.31 -27.91 -10.48
N PRO A 234 -0.88 -28.14 -11.67
CA PRO A 234 -2.22 -27.65 -11.99
C PRO A 234 -3.21 -28.13 -10.92
N GLY A 235 -3.74 -27.20 -10.11
CA GLY A 235 -4.67 -27.50 -9.01
C GLY A 235 -4.13 -27.36 -7.58
N ALA A 236 -2.85 -26.97 -7.39
CA ALA A 236 -2.36 -26.64 -6.05
C ALA A 236 -3.06 -25.39 -5.49
N ALA A 237 -3.54 -25.45 -4.24
CA ALA A 237 -4.15 -24.31 -3.56
C ALA A 237 -3.15 -23.16 -3.42
N VAL A 238 -3.48 -21.99 -3.99
CA VAL A 238 -2.64 -20.79 -3.95
C VAL A 238 -2.86 -20.07 -2.62
N LEU A 239 -1.77 -19.69 -1.96
CA LEU A 239 -1.76 -18.83 -0.78
C LEU A 239 -0.68 -17.77 -0.96
N ARG A 240 -1.08 -16.54 -1.29
CA ARG A 240 -0.16 -15.43 -1.57
C ARG A 240 -0.77 -14.11 -1.13
N GLY A 241 -0.05 -13.37 -0.30
CA GLY A 241 -0.53 -12.08 0.18
C GLY A 241 0.61 -11.16 0.60
N GLY A 242 0.22 -9.98 1.03
CA GLY A 242 1.15 -8.97 1.50
C GLY A 242 0.48 -7.95 2.40
N ILE A 243 1.31 -7.31 3.20
CA ILE A 243 0.96 -6.15 4.02
C ILE A 243 1.76 -4.98 3.47
N LEU A 244 1.11 -4.15 2.65
CA LEU A 244 1.72 -2.96 2.07
C LEU A 244 1.93 -1.92 3.15
N LEU A 245 3.18 -1.49 3.32
CA LEU A 245 3.50 -0.36 4.17
C LEU A 245 3.24 0.95 3.42
N ARG A 246 2.41 1.81 4.01
CA ARG A 246 1.93 3.02 3.34
C ARG A 246 2.50 4.30 3.93
N SER A 247 2.58 4.38 5.26
CA SER A 247 3.16 5.52 5.95
C SER A 247 3.98 5.08 7.15
N ILE A 248 5.10 5.75 7.35
CA ILE A 248 6.02 5.54 8.48
C ILE A 248 6.39 6.88 9.10
N ARG A 249 6.91 6.85 10.32
CA ARG A 249 7.52 7.99 11.01
C ARG A 249 8.93 7.65 11.44
N ARG A 250 9.89 8.50 11.12
CA ARG A 250 11.23 8.40 11.70
C ARG A 250 11.18 8.67 13.19
N VAL A 251 11.74 7.78 13.99
CA VAL A 251 11.79 7.96 15.44
C VAL A 251 12.77 9.07 15.83
N SER A 252 13.85 9.24 15.05
CA SER A 252 14.92 10.21 15.33
C SER A 252 14.46 11.67 15.30
N ASP A 253 13.57 12.03 14.38
CA ASP A 253 13.14 13.42 14.16
C ASP A 253 11.63 13.59 13.98
N SER A 254 10.85 12.54 14.21
CA SER A 254 9.39 12.52 14.05
C SER A 254 8.89 12.85 12.63
N LYS A 255 9.75 12.83 11.61
CA LYS A 255 9.33 13.10 10.23
C LYS A 255 8.44 11.97 9.72
N VAL A 256 7.25 12.33 9.25
CA VAL A 256 6.32 11.42 8.60
C VAL A 256 6.66 11.28 7.11
N VAL A 257 6.73 10.04 6.63
CA VAL A 257 6.87 9.70 5.21
C VAL A 257 5.61 8.96 4.78
N SER A 258 4.82 9.58 3.90
CA SER A 258 3.53 9.05 3.46
C SER A 258 3.51 8.73 1.98
N GLY A 259 3.13 7.50 1.65
CA GLY A 259 3.08 6.97 0.30
C GLY A 259 4.09 5.82 0.12
N PRO A 260 3.67 4.66 -0.44
CA PRO A 260 4.55 3.49 -0.61
C PRO A 260 5.87 3.79 -1.33
N SER A 261 5.84 4.65 -2.34
CA SER A 261 7.07 4.97 -3.09
C SER A 261 8.05 5.83 -2.30
N LEU A 262 7.55 6.80 -1.54
CA LEU A 262 8.40 7.65 -0.69
C LEU A 262 8.97 6.86 0.48
N LEU A 263 8.22 5.89 1.01
CA LEU A 263 8.72 4.95 2.00
C LEU A 263 9.90 4.15 1.44
N VAL A 264 9.78 3.60 0.24
CA VAL A 264 10.90 2.90 -0.42
C VAL A 264 12.10 3.83 -0.63
N ASP A 265 11.88 5.08 -1.02
CA ASP A 265 12.96 6.07 -1.15
C ASP A 265 13.65 6.35 0.19
N GLU A 266 12.89 6.36 1.29
CA GLU A 266 13.45 6.49 2.63
C GLU A 266 14.29 5.27 3.03
N VAL A 267 13.82 4.05 2.72
CA VAL A 267 14.59 2.80 2.94
C VAL A 267 15.89 2.82 2.16
N LEU A 268 15.86 3.21 0.87
CA LEU A 268 17.04 3.35 0.02
C LEU A 268 18.04 4.36 0.61
N ARG A 269 17.53 5.55 1.00
CA ARG A 269 18.32 6.63 1.59
C ARG A 269 19.03 6.19 2.87
N VAL A 270 18.32 5.56 3.80
CA VAL A 270 18.88 5.10 5.09
C VAL A 270 19.86 3.95 4.87
N SER A 271 19.55 3.03 3.95
CA SER A 271 20.42 1.90 3.60
C SER A 271 21.66 2.30 2.78
N GLY A 272 21.64 3.49 2.17
CA GLY A 272 22.72 3.96 1.30
C GLY A 272 22.76 3.31 -0.07
N ALA A 273 21.62 2.84 -0.58
CA ALA A 273 21.49 2.28 -1.93
C ALA A 273 20.81 3.30 -2.86
N ASN A 274 21.15 3.28 -4.14
CA ASN A 274 20.56 4.18 -5.14
C ASN A 274 19.27 3.62 -5.74
N GLU A 275 19.15 2.28 -5.78
CA GLU A 275 17.98 1.58 -6.29
C GLU A 275 17.73 0.25 -5.56
N ILE A 276 16.54 -0.31 -5.76
CA ILE A 276 16.10 -1.53 -5.08
C ILE A 276 16.99 -2.73 -5.45
N LEU A 277 17.48 -2.79 -6.70
CA LEU A 277 18.37 -3.87 -7.13
C LEU A 277 19.69 -3.86 -6.35
N GLU A 278 20.31 -2.69 -6.23
CA GLU A 278 21.53 -2.49 -5.42
C GLU A 278 21.26 -2.82 -3.95
N LEU A 279 20.15 -2.32 -3.38
CA LEU A 279 19.76 -2.60 -2.01
C LEU A 279 19.72 -4.10 -1.72
N VAL A 280 19.00 -4.86 -2.54
CA VAL A 280 18.80 -6.29 -2.31
C VAL A 280 20.05 -7.08 -2.63
N ALA A 281 20.68 -6.85 -3.78
CA ALA A 281 21.80 -7.68 -4.25
C ALA A 281 23.13 -7.35 -3.56
N VAL A 282 23.38 -6.08 -3.26
CA VAL A 282 24.67 -5.60 -2.72
C VAL A 282 24.56 -5.33 -1.23
N ASN A 283 23.60 -4.52 -0.80
CA ASN A 283 23.56 -4.09 0.60
C ASN A 283 23.11 -5.22 1.53
N TRP A 284 22.09 -5.98 1.12
CA TRP A 284 21.50 -7.08 1.90
C TRP A 284 22.03 -8.47 1.53
N ASP A 285 22.87 -8.59 0.49
CA ASP A 285 23.44 -9.87 0.02
C ASP A 285 22.35 -10.91 -0.30
N GLY A 286 21.27 -10.46 -0.95
CA GLY A 286 20.12 -11.27 -1.32
C GLY A 286 19.18 -11.67 -0.17
N ASP A 287 19.48 -11.28 1.07
CA ASP A 287 18.63 -11.61 2.21
C ASP A 287 17.47 -10.62 2.36
N ILE A 288 16.28 -11.09 2.02
CA ILE A 288 15.03 -10.36 2.14
C ILE A 288 14.18 -10.83 3.32
N ALA A 289 14.74 -11.55 4.29
CA ALA A 289 13.98 -11.88 5.50
C ALA A 289 13.56 -10.60 6.25
N ALA A 290 12.37 -10.59 6.82
CA ALA A 290 11.88 -9.47 7.62
C ALA A 290 12.29 -9.56 9.09
N PHE A 291 12.72 -10.74 9.55
CA PHE A 291 13.08 -11.02 10.94
C PHE A 291 14.58 -11.23 11.08
N PRO A 292 15.20 -10.74 12.17
CA PRO A 292 16.62 -10.90 12.37
C PRO A 292 16.99 -12.39 12.44
N PRO A 293 18.16 -12.78 11.91
CA PRO A 293 18.61 -14.16 11.99
C PRO A 293 18.90 -14.53 13.45
N THR A 294 18.60 -15.78 13.82
CA THR A 294 18.89 -16.32 15.17
C THR A 294 20.38 -16.41 15.45
N SER A 295 21.21 -16.48 14.41
CA SER A 295 22.67 -16.43 14.48
C SER A 295 23.19 -15.08 13.97
N LEU A 296 24.33 -14.62 14.51
CA LEU A 296 25.00 -13.40 14.06
C LEU A 296 24.99 -13.28 12.53
N ALA A 297 24.46 -12.17 12.03
CA ALA A 297 24.44 -11.90 10.61
C ALA A 297 25.88 -11.92 10.05
N PRO A 298 26.10 -12.41 8.82
CA PRO A 298 27.42 -12.36 8.20
C PRO A 298 27.96 -10.92 8.22
N ALA A 299 29.24 -10.75 8.55
CA ALA A 299 29.89 -9.45 8.63
C ALA A 299 30.01 -8.70 7.28
N SER A 300 29.52 -9.28 6.18
CA SER A 300 29.65 -8.77 4.81
C SER A 300 28.58 -7.77 4.39
N ARG A 301 27.47 -7.62 5.13
CA ARG A 301 26.35 -6.75 4.71
C ARG A 301 26.67 -5.27 4.93
N LEU A 302 26.40 -4.44 3.92
CA LEU A 302 26.57 -2.99 4.03
C LEU A 302 25.45 -2.34 4.83
N SER A 303 24.24 -2.92 4.77
CA SER A 303 23.13 -2.55 5.63
C SER A 303 22.19 -3.74 5.89
N THR A 304 21.32 -3.61 6.89
CA THR A 304 20.28 -4.60 7.20
C THR A 304 18.95 -3.89 7.48
N MET A 305 17.82 -4.59 7.25
CA MET A 305 16.49 -4.10 7.59
C MET A 305 15.64 -5.20 8.22
N TRP A 306 15.20 -4.99 9.46
CA TRP A 306 14.44 -5.98 10.23
C TRP A 306 13.22 -5.37 10.90
N LEU A 307 12.21 -6.19 11.16
CA LEU A 307 11.16 -5.89 12.12
C LEU A 307 11.69 -6.13 13.52
N ARG A 308 11.76 -5.06 14.31
CA ARG A 308 12.22 -5.10 15.69
C ARG A 308 11.05 -4.84 16.62
N ARG A 309 10.83 -5.76 17.55
CA ARG A 309 9.83 -5.58 18.60
C ARG A 309 10.25 -4.45 19.54
N ARG A 310 9.36 -3.52 19.83
CA ARG A 310 9.54 -2.47 20.83
C ARG A 310 9.70 -3.11 22.20
N ALA A 311 10.69 -2.65 22.97
CA ALA A 311 10.81 -3.07 24.36
C ALA A 311 9.55 -2.63 25.12
N ALA A 312 9.03 -3.51 25.98
CA ALA A 312 7.99 -3.12 26.93
C ALA A 312 8.51 -1.93 27.74
N ALA A 313 7.70 -0.88 27.88
CA ALA A 313 8.07 0.25 28.73
C ALA A 313 8.39 -0.28 30.13
N HIS A 314 9.60 0.01 30.63
CA HIS A 314 9.98 -0.36 31.97
C HIS A 314 9.11 0.46 32.94
N PRO A 315 8.49 -0.15 33.96
CA PRO A 315 7.55 0.55 34.84
C PRO A 315 8.15 1.72 35.65
N ASP A 316 9.48 1.88 35.69
CA ASP A 316 10.17 2.91 36.46
C ASP A 316 10.58 4.17 35.67
N ASP A 317 10.31 4.26 34.35
CA ASP A 317 10.67 5.45 33.56
C ASP A 317 9.52 6.47 33.55
N SER A 318 9.20 7.00 34.73
CA SER A 318 8.01 7.80 35.00
C SER A 318 8.11 9.28 34.61
N SER A 319 9.13 9.70 33.83
CA SER A 319 9.41 11.13 33.68
C SER A 319 9.13 11.75 32.30
N GLN A 320 9.00 11.02 31.19
CA GLN A 320 8.85 11.69 29.87
C GLN A 320 8.06 10.93 28.77
N ARG A 321 6.94 10.26 29.08
CA ARG A 321 5.94 9.94 28.04
C ARG A 321 4.53 10.32 28.47
N ALA A 322 3.99 11.37 27.84
CA ALA A 322 2.57 11.67 27.85
C ALA A 322 1.78 10.43 27.37
N SER A 323 0.88 9.95 28.23
CA SER A 323 -0.01 8.78 28.14
C SER A 323 0.64 7.46 27.68
N SER A 324 0.73 6.48 28.59
CA SER A 324 1.09 5.07 28.32
C SER A 324 0.06 4.31 27.48
N GLU A 325 -0.87 5.00 26.84
CA GLU A 325 -2.01 4.40 26.15
C GLU A 325 -1.63 4.14 24.69
N LYS A 326 -1.79 2.90 24.23
CA LYS A 326 -1.51 2.54 22.84
C LYS A 326 -2.43 3.34 21.91
N PRO A 327 -1.92 3.89 20.80
CA PRO A 327 -2.74 4.71 19.91
C PRO A 327 -3.88 3.87 19.33
N ARG A 328 -5.10 4.42 19.30
CA ARG A 328 -6.26 3.77 18.68
C ARG A 328 -5.97 3.43 17.22
N ILE A 329 -6.24 2.19 16.84
CA ILE A 329 -6.18 1.74 15.44
C ILE A 329 -7.52 1.98 14.78
N PHE A 330 -7.47 2.64 13.63
CA PHE A 330 -8.61 2.84 12.74
C PHE A 330 -8.48 1.92 11.54
N ARG A 331 -9.64 1.53 10.98
CA ARG A 331 -9.71 0.69 9.78
C ARG A 331 -10.54 1.39 8.71
N SER A 332 -10.12 1.27 7.46
CA SER A 332 -10.83 1.86 6.32
C SER A 332 -10.69 1.00 5.08
N PRO A 333 -11.45 1.28 4.02
CA PRO A 333 -11.17 0.72 2.72
C PRO A 333 -9.78 1.06 2.20
N ARG A 334 -9.28 0.26 1.26
CA ARG A 334 -7.98 0.46 0.60
C ARG A 334 -7.96 1.72 -0.27
N ILE A 335 -6.75 2.23 -0.50
CA ILE A 335 -6.56 3.41 -1.35
C ILE A 335 -6.31 2.98 -2.80
N GLY A 336 -7.01 3.61 -3.76
CA GLY A 336 -6.81 3.38 -5.18
C GLY A 336 -7.69 2.30 -5.81
N LEU A 337 -8.65 1.75 -5.05
CA LEU A 337 -9.73 0.92 -5.58
C LEU A 337 -11.03 1.73 -5.66
N ASP A 338 -11.72 1.63 -6.78
CA ASP A 338 -12.96 2.31 -7.09
C ASP A 338 -13.78 1.48 -8.09
N ILE A 339 -15.04 1.86 -8.33
CA ILE A 339 -15.96 1.12 -9.21
C ILE A 339 -16.14 1.76 -10.60
N SER A 340 -15.39 2.82 -10.92
CA SER A 340 -15.43 3.53 -12.22
C SER A 340 -14.69 2.80 -13.36
N HIS A 341 -14.42 1.51 -13.18
CA HIS A 341 -13.69 0.70 -14.14
C HIS A 341 -14.62 0.21 -15.27
N PRO A 342 -14.19 0.21 -16.56
CA PRO A 342 -15.02 -0.23 -17.68
C PRO A 342 -15.52 -1.69 -17.59
N SER A 343 -14.83 -2.54 -16.82
CA SER A 343 -15.27 -3.93 -16.61
C SER A 343 -16.49 -4.07 -15.69
N VAL A 344 -16.79 -3.03 -14.91
CA VAL A 344 -17.97 -3.03 -14.03
C VAL A 344 -19.16 -2.64 -14.90
N ALA A 345 -20.06 -3.58 -15.17
CA ALA A 345 -21.31 -3.29 -15.87
C ALA A 345 -22.44 -3.10 -14.83
N PRO A 346 -23.39 -2.18 -15.05
CA PRO A 346 -24.51 -1.98 -14.12
C PRO A 346 -25.28 -3.27 -13.79
N ALA A 347 -25.46 -4.16 -14.77
CA ALA A 347 -26.18 -5.42 -14.59
C ALA A 347 -25.46 -6.44 -13.70
N SER A 348 -24.12 -6.37 -13.60
CA SER A 348 -23.29 -7.30 -12.82
C SER A 348 -22.59 -6.63 -11.64
N ALA A 349 -22.92 -5.37 -11.35
CA ALA A 349 -22.20 -4.57 -10.36
C ALA A 349 -22.19 -5.23 -8.97
N HIS A 350 -23.30 -5.81 -8.53
CA HIS A 350 -23.45 -6.41 -7.21
C HIS A 350 -22.55 -7.63 -6.97
N THR A 351 -22.17 -8.35 -8.02
CA THR A 351 -21.33 -9.56 -7.94
C THR A 351 -19.93 -9.32 -8.51
N HIS A 352 -19.65 -8.12 -9.02
CA HIS A 352 -18.35 -7.83 -9.60
C HIS A 352 -17.31 -7.69 -8.48
N PRO A 353 -16.16 -8.38 -8.53
CA PRO A 353 -15.17 -8.38 -7.44
C PRO A 353 -14.75 -6.97 -7.00
N ARG A 354 -14.55 -6.06 -7.94
CA ARG A 354 -14.24 -4.65 -7.64
C ARG A 354 -15.25 -3.99 -6.68
N VAL A 355 -16.54 -4.29 -6.82
CA VAL A 355 -17.58 -3.73 -5.94
C VAL A 355 -17.59 -4.47 -4.60
N THR A 356 -17.37 -5.78 -4.59
CA THR A 356 -17.22 -6.57 -3.35
C THR A 356 -16.03 -6.11 -2.50
N PHE A 357 -14.89 -5.83 -3.11
CA PHE A 357 -13.64 -5.52 -2.41
C PHE A 357 -13.42 -4.02 -2.13
N VAL A 358 -14.14 -3.10 -2.81
CA VAL A 358 -13.88 -1.65 -2.67
C VAL A 358 -14.13 -1.10 -1.28
N ALA A 359 -15.04 -1.69 -0.50
CA ALA A 359 -15.38 -1.22 0.84
C ALA A 359 -14.76 -2.06 1.97
N LEU A 360 -14.05 -3.14 1.65
CA LEU A 360 -13.52 -4.02 2.69
C LEU A 360 -12.43 -3.31 3.48
N PRO A 361 -12.43 -3.44 4.83
CA PRO A 361 -11.61 -2.63 5.74
C PRO A 361 -10.16 -3.12 5.81
N TYR A 362 -9.46 -3.13 4.67
CA TYR A 362 -8.13 -3.74 4.55
C TYR A 362 -6.99 -2.80 4.91
N ARG A 363 -7.28 -1.51 5.11
CA ARG A 363 -6.31 -0.51 5.50
C ARG A 363 -6.43 -0.22 6.99
N PHE A 364 -5.31 -0.29 7.70
CA PHE A 364 -5.22 -0.04 9.13
C PHE A 364 -4.23 1.09 9.40
N PHE A 365 -4.55 1.96 10.36
CA PHE A 365 -3.72 3.12 10.62
C PHE A 365 -3.91 3.69 12.02
N VAL A 366 -2.88 4.41 12.48
CA VAL A 366 -2.87 5.20 13.73
C VAL A 366 -2.60 6.67 13.40
N SER A 367 -2.87 7.55 14.37
CA SER A 367 -2.63 9.01 14.26
C SER A 367 -3.17 9.63 12.96
N PRO A 368 -4.50 9.58 12.71
CA PRO A 368 -5.08 9.95 11.41
C PRO A 368 -4.76 11.39 10.96
N HIS A 369 -4.61 12.32 11.90
CA HIS A 369 -4.19 13.71 11.66
C HIS A 369 -2.82 13.86 10.98
N LEU A 370 -1.96 12.83 11.02
CA LEU A 370 -0.68 12.81 10.30
C LEU A 370 -0.82 12.33 8.85
N LEU A 371 -1.94 11.70 8.47
CA LEU A 371 -2.12 11.03 7.18
C LEU A 371 -2.82 11.92 6.16
N THR A 372 -2.20 13.06 5.86
CA THR A 372 -2.82 14.14 5.06
C THR A 372 -2.59 14.05 3.55
N ALA A 373 -1.60 13.25 3.12
CA ALA A 373 -1.12 13.19 1.74
C ALA A 373 -2.01 12.37 0.79
N ASN A 374 -2.41 11.16 1.18
CA ASN A 374 -3.17 10.22 0.35
C ASN A 374 -4.34 9.62 1.12
N GLY A 375 -5.41 9.27 0.42
CA GLY A 375 -6.54 8.53 1.01
C GLY A 375 -7.36 9.30 2.04
N ARG A 376 -7.45 10.63 1.91
CA ARG A 376 -8.16 11.47 2.89
C ARG A 376 -9.62 11.04 3.10
N GLY A 377 -10.32 10.62 2.03
CA GLY A 377 -11.69 10.10 2.13
C GLY A 377 -11.76 8.79 2.90
N GLN A 378 -10.83 7.87 2.66
CA GLN A 378 -10.70 6.59 3.37
C GLN A 378 -10.40 6.82 4.85
N THR A 379 -9.44 7.70 5.17
CA THR A 379 -9.12 8.09 6.54
C THR A 379 -10.34 8.69 7.24
N PHE A 380 -11.04 9.63 6.60
CA PHE A 380 -12.26 10.21 7.15
C PHE A 380 -13.34 9.16 7.41
N LEU A 381 -13.61 8.28 6.45
CA LEU A 381 -14.59 7.21 6.59
C LEU A 381 -14.23 6.24 7.73
N GLY A 382 -12.96 5.85 7.85
CA GLY A 382 -12.51 4.96 8.92
C GLY A 382 -12.62 5.57 10.32
N VAL A 383 -12.37 6.88 10.46
CA VAL A 383 -12.61 7.59 11.71
C VAL A 383 -14.10 7.71 12.00
N TYR A 384 -14.91 8.05 11.00
CA TYR A 384 -16.37 8.09 11.12
C TYR A 384 -16.95 6.76 11.62
N ASP A 385 -16.55 5.64 11.02
CA ASP A 385 -17.01 4.31 11.43
C ASP A 385 -16.62 3.98 12.88
N ALA A 386 -15.41 4.37 13.27
CA ALA A 386 -14.90 4.15 14.60
C ALA A 386 -15.67 5.00 15.65
N LEU A 387 -16.06 6.22 15.30
CA LEU A 387 -16.88 7.09 16.17
C LEU A 387 -18.31 6.58 16.27
N LEU A 388 -18.93 6.20 15.15
CA LEU A 388 -20.27 5.60 15.16
C LEU A 388 -20.34 4.34 16.00
N LYS A 389 -19.36 3.44 15.85
CA LYS A 389 -19.29 2.21 16.64
C LYS A 389 -19.14 2.48 18.14
N ALA A 390 -18.46 3.56 18.50
CA ALA A 390 -18.24 3.94 19.89
C ALA A 390 -19.47 4.61 20.53
N GLY A 391 -20.35 5.22 19.71
CA GLY A 391 -21.62 5.76 20.17
C GLY A 391 -21.52 7.01 21.05
N TYR A 392 -20.43 7.76 20.97
CA TYR A 392 -20.13 8.88 21.89
C TYR A 392 -20.64 10.26 21.44
N CYS A 393 -21.00 10.44 20.18
CA CYS A 393 -21.47 11.73 19.67
C CYS A 393 -22.99 11.80 19.74
N GLU A 394 -23.54 12.76 20.48
CA GLU A 394 -24.98 12.96 20.64
C GLU A 394 -25.56 13.88 19.56
N SER A 395 -24.71 14.71 18.95
CA SER A 395 -25.08 15.66 17.89
C SER A 395 -24.15 15.58 16.67
N ASP A 396 -24.61 16.18 15.57
CA ASP A 396 -23.81 16.32 14.35
C ASP A 396 -22.64 17.27 14.53
N GLU A 397 -22.84 18.31 15.32
CA GLU A 397 -21.83 19.31 15.65
C GLU A 397 -20.66 18.65 16.39
N GLU A 398 -20.94 17.84 17.41
CA GLU A 398 -19.95 17.05 18.14
C GLU A 398 -19.22 16.06 17.22
N LEU A 399 -19.97 15.36 16.37
CA LEU A 399 -19.38 14.41 15.42
C LEU A 399 -18.43 15.12 14.44
N VAL A 400 -18.81 16.30 13.93
CA VAL A 400 -17.97 17.09 13.03
C VAL A 400 -16.72 17.60 13.74
N GLU A 401 -16.84 18.07 14.99
CA GLU A 401 -15.71 18.52 15.79
C GLU A 401 -14.72 17.38 16.03
N GLU A 402 -15.21 16.20 16.42
CA GLU A 402 -14.38 15.05 16.70
C GLU A 402 -13.74 14.47 15.44
N LEU A 403 -14.46 14.44 14.32
CA LEU A 403 -13.91 14.09 13.00
C LEU A 403 -12.79 15.06 12.60
N ALA A 404 -13.00 16.36 12.76
CA ALA A 404 -12.00 17.38 12.46
C ALA A 404 -10.74 17.19 13.31
N ARG A 405 -10.93 16.99 14.62
CA ARG A 405 -9.85 16.77 15.59
C ARG A 405 -9.02 15.54 15.26
N LEU A 406 -9.66 14.39 15.06
CA LEU A 406 -8.98 13.11 14.84
C LEU A 406 -8.29 13.03 13.47
N THR A 407 -8.93 13.54 12.42
CA THR A 407 -8.41 13.48 11.04
C THR A 407 -7.49 14.64 10.67
N GLY A 408 -7.43 15.68 11.50
CA GLY A 408 -6.65 16.90 11.23
C GLY A 408 -7.21 17.77 10.10
N VAL A 409 -8.44 17.50 9.62
CA VAL A 409 -9.11 18.36 8.65
C VAL A 409 -9.82 19.52 9.36
N LYS A 410 -9.95 20.67 8.70
CA LYS A 410 -10.67 21.81 9.27
C LYS A 410 -12.18 21.51 9.41
N GLY A 411 -12.82 22.04 10.45
CA GLY A 411 -14.25 21.84 10.73
C GLY A 411 -15.18 22.00 9.52
N PRO A 412 -15.10 23.09 8.74
CA PRO A 412 -15.93 23.24 7.53
C PRO A 412 -15.71 22.14 6.48
N THR A 413 -14.49 21.63 6.36
CA THR A 413 -14.17 20.51 5.47
C THR A 413 -14.72 19.19 6.02
N ALA A 414 -14.64 18.96 7.34
CA ALA A 414 -15.24 17.80 7.98
C ALA A 414 -16.77 17.78 7.78
N ALA A 415 -17.45 18.91 8.01
CA ALA A 415 -18.88 19.06 7.77
C ALA A 415 -19.24 18.76 6.30
N LYS A 416 -18.47 19.30 5.35
CA LYS A 416 -18.64 19.01 3.92
C LYS A 416 -18.48 17.52 3.59
N TYR A 417 -17.49 16.85 4.18
CA TYR A 417 -17.26 15.42 3.97
C TYR A 417 -18.37 14.56 4.58
N LEU A 418 -18.82 14.90 5.79
CA LEU A 418 -19.96 14.24 6.44
C LEU A 418 -21.24 14.39 5.61
N GLY A 419 -21.53 15.61 5.14
CA GLY A 419 -22.67 15.88 4.26
C GLY A 419 -22.64 15.05 2.97
N ALA A 420 -21.48 14.94 2.31
CA ALA A 420 -21.34 14.13 1.10
C ALA A 420 -21.57 12.62 1.36
N LEU A 421 -21.08 12.10 2.50
CA LEU A 421 -21.32 10.71 2.89
C LEU A 421 -22.82 10.45 3.11
N ARG A 422 -23.49 11.35 3.83
CA ARG A 422 -24.93 11.26 4.11
C ARG A 422 -25.78 11.37 2.87
N GLU A 423 -25.44 12.26 1.95
CA GLU A 423 -26.11 12.34 0.66
C GLU A 423 -26.12 10.97 -0.06
N GLY A 424 -25.04 10.21 0.01
CA GLY A 424 -24.98 8.85 -0.52
C GLY A 424 -25.83 7.82 0.25
N LEU A 425 -25.88 7.96 1.58
CA LEU A 425 -26.66 7.11 2.49
C LEU A 425 -28.18 7.34 2.36
N GLU A 426 -28.58 8.57 2.05
CA GLU A 426 -29.99 9.03 2.05
C GLU A 426 -30.58 9.16 0.65
N ALA A 427 -29.77 9.17 -0.40
CA ALA A 427 -30.25 9.29 -1.77
C ALA A 427 -31.39 8.30 -2.08
N GLY A 428 -32.34 8.71 -2.91
CA GLY A 428 -33.34 7.80 -3.49
C GLY A 428 -32.74 6.93 -4.60
N GLY A 429 -33.52 5.97 -5.13
CA GLY A 429 -33.23 5.36 -6.44
C GLY A 429 -32.77 3.89 -6.47
N GLY A 430 -32.75 3.15 -5.37
CA GLY A 430 -32.43 1.70 -5.39
C GLY A 430 -31.17 1.36 -6.20
N ASN A 431 -31.21 0.27 -6.96
CA ASN A 431 -30.06 -0.21 -7.76
C ASN A 431 -29.62 0.75 -8.88
N GLU A 432 -30.43 1.74 -9.26
CA GLU A 432 -30.04 2.77 -10.23
C GLU A 432 -28.95 3.71 -9.68
N GLY A 433 -28.84 3.80 -8.34
CA GLY A 433 -27.87 4.65 -7.66
C GLY A 433 -26.40 4.29 -7.93
N LEU A 434 -26.10 3.07 -8.37
CA LEU A 434 -24.72 2.71 -8.74
C LEU A 434 -24.29 3.22 -10.12
N LYS A 435 -25.24 3.52 -11.02
CA LYS A 435 -24.93 3.85 -12.42
C LYS A 435 -24.14 5.15 -12.57
N GLU A 436 -24.22 6.05 -11.60
CA GLU A 436 -23.46 7.30 -11.60
C GLU A 436 -21.96 7.08 -11.27
N TRP A 437 -21.64 5.98 -10.59
CA TRP A 437 -20.28 5.68 -10.12
C TRP A 437 -19.53 4.68 -11.01
N ILE A 438 -20.22 4.03 -11.93
CA ILE A 438 -19.69 2.94 -12.75
C ILE A 438 -19.15 3.45 -14.10
N GLY A 439 -18.03 2.86 -14.53
CA GLY A 439 -17.44 3.11 -15.84
C GLY A 439 -17.07 4.59 -16.07
N PRO A 440 -17.21 5.11 -17.31
CA PRO A 440 -16.77 6.46 -17.65
C PRO A 440 -17.37 7.58 -16.80
N LYS A 441 -18.59 7.41 -16.27
CA LYS A 441 -19.27 8.40 -15.43
C LYS A 441 -18.61 8.56 -14.06
N GLY A 442 -18.01 7.49 -13.53
CA GLY A 442 -17.36 7.49 -12.23
C GLY A 442 -15.89 7.94 -12.23
N LYS A 443 -15.31 8.31 -13.38
CA LYS A 443 -13.85 8.55 -13.51
C LYS A 443 -13.29 9.58 -12.52
N THR A 444 -14.12 10.49 -12.02
CA THR A 444 -13.73 11.56 -11.08
C THR A 444 -13.80 11.14 -9.62
N VAL A 445 -14.36 9.96 -9.31
CA VAL A 445 -14.59 9.47 -7.94
C VAL A 445 -13.29 9.46 -7.12
N LEU A 446 -12.21 8.87 -7.64
CA LEU A 446 -10.94 8.83 -6.91
C LEU A 446 -10.25 10.20 -6.77
N SER A 447 -10.55 11.14 -7.67
CA SER A 447 -9.96 12.48 -7.63
C SER A 447 -10.68 13.45 -6.68
N SER A 448 -11.85 13.06 -6.15
CA SER A 448 -12.68 13.91 -5.32
C SER A 448 -13.11 13.19 -4.05
N VAL A 449 -12.66 13.69 -2.89
CA VAL A 449 -13.00 13.11 -1.59
C VAL A 449 -14.51 13.06 -1.36
N THR A 450 -15.25 14.11 -1.74
CA THR A 450 -16.71 14.14 -1.58
C THR A 450 -17.41 13.19 -2.53
N ALA A 451 -16.96 13.06 -3.79
CA ALA A 451 -17.54 12.09 -4.72
C ALA A 451 -17.29 10.66 -4.25
N TRP A 452 -16.08 10.37 -3.76
CA TRP A 452 -15.76 9.08 -3.17
C TRP A 452 -16.61 8.77 -1.93
N LEU A 453 -16.75 9.72 -1.00
CA LEU A 453 -17.58 9.53 0.19
C LEU A 453 -19.07 9.31 -0.16
N LYS A 454 -19.60 10.05 -1.14
CA LYS A 454 -20.96 9.85 -1.64
C LYS A 454 -21.16 8.48 -2.30
N MET A 455 -20.18 8.01 -3.08
CA MET A 455 -20.17 6.64 -3.61
C MET A 455 -20.18 5.61 -2.47
N MET A 456 -19.34 5.79 -1.45
CA MET A 456 -19.29 4.88 -0.31
C MET A 456 -20.61 4.84 0.47
N GLY A 457 -21.24 6.00 0.68
CA GLY A 457 -22.60 6.07 1.25
C GLY A 457 -23.61 5.29 0.41
N THR A 458 -23.55 5.43 -0.92
CA THR A 458 -24.41 4.68 -1.85
C THR A 458 -24.20 3.17 -1.75
N LEU A 459 -22.95 2.71 -1.70
CA LEU A 459 -22.63 1.28 -1.55
C LEU A 459 -23.17 0.68 -0.25
N ARG A 460 -23.09 1.45 0.85
CA ARG A 460 -23.63 1.04 2.16
C ARG A 460 -25.16 0.98 2.16
N ARG A 461 -25.82 2.01 1.64
CA ARG A 461 -27.29 2.06 1.52
C ARG A 461 -27.83 0.83 0.79
N LEU A 462 -27.14 0.38 -0.26
CA LEU A 462 -27.58 -0.75 -1.07
C LEU A 462 -27.18 -2.13 -0.49
N GLY A 463 -26.46 -2.18 0.62
CA GLY A 463 -26.02 -3.43 1.24
C GLY A 463 -24.96 -4.21 0.42
N ILE A 464 -24.34 -3.56 -0.57
CA ILE A 464 -23.45 -4.22 -1.55
C ILE A 464 -22.02 -4.33 -1.02
N ALA A 465 -21.71 -3.61 0.04
CA ALA A 465 -20.38 -3.51 0.61
C ALA A 465 -20.46 -3.33 2.13
N THR A 466 -21.31 -4.14 2.78
CA THR A 466 -21.36 -4.21 4.24
C THR A 466 -20.15 -4.99 4.74
N ILE A 467 -19.55 -4.47 5.81
CA ILE A 467 -18.54 -5.18 6.59
C ILE A 467 -19.20 -6.50 7.03
N PRO A 468 -18.62 -7.68 6.76
CA PRO A 468 -19.09 -8.91 7.39
C PRO A 468 -19.14 -8.67 8.90
N GLY A 469 -20.32 -8.84 9.48
CA GLY A 469 -20.58 -8.58 10.91
C GLY A 469 -19.64 -9.33 11.83
#